data_AF-A0A2V6CSZ1-F1
#
_entry.id   AF-A0A2V6CSZ1-F1
#
_cell.length_a   1.000
_cell.length_b   1.000
_cell.length_c   1.000
_cell.angle_alpha   90.00
_cell.angle_beta   90.00
_cell.angle_gamma   90.00
#
_symmetry.space_group_name_H-M   'P 1'
#
loop_
_entity.id
_entity.type
_entity.pdbx_description
1 polymer ?
#
loop_
_entity_poly.entity_id
_entity_poly.type
_entity_poly.pdbx_seq_one_letter_code
_entity_poly.pdbx_strand_id
1 'polypeptide(L)'
;LALNYRKHRRFGPLALGILSGLALAYVFYCSWNVELLYAGLFGIVIASVWNWSCSRGNAQEPLLQSIVTCPKCGHCTEEMMPTNACVFFFECPACGEKLKPKRGDCCVFCSYGSVPCPPIQTGSRSVCGA
;
A
#
# COMPACT_ATOMS: atom_id res chain seq x y z
N LEU A 1 2.01 -16.27 -5.80
CA LEU A 1 2.11 -14.94 -5.15
C LEU A 1 2.95 -13.90 -5.92
N ALA A 2 3.53 -14.19 -7.09
CA ALA A 2 4.35 -13.23 -7.85
C ALA A 2 3.58 -12.32 -8.84
N LEU A 3 2.26 -12.51 -9.00
CA LEU A 3 1.51 -11.88 -10.10
C LEU A 3 0.86 -10.53 -9.77
N ASN A 4 0.80 -10.13 -8.49
CA ASN A 4 0.17 -8.84 -8.13
C ASN A 4 1.16 -7.69 -7.89
N TYR A 5 2.47 -7.93 -8.08
CA TYR A 5 3.51 -6.92 -7.88
C TYR A 5 3.79 -6.06 -9.14
N ARG A 6 3.26 -6.44 -10.31
CA ARG A 6 3.56 -5.77 -11.60
C ARG A 6 2.63 -4.63 -11.99
N LYS A 7 1.53 -4.39 -11.28
CA LYS A 7 0.45 -3.51 -11.78
C LYS A 7 0.64 -2.01 -11.50
N HIS A 8 1.60 -1.61 -10.66
CA HIS A 8 1.82 -0.20 -10.27
C HIS A 8 3.14 0.43 -10.75
N ARG A 9 3.95 -0.26 -11.58
CA ARG A 9 5.17 0.35 -12.10
C ARG A 9 4.82 1.43 -13.12
N ARG A 10 4.77 2.69 -12.69
CA ARG A 10 4.89 3.84 -13.61
C ARG A 10 6.24 3.70 -14.31
N PHE A 11 6.19 3.25 -15.56
CA PHE A 11 7.37 2.94 -16.35
C PHE A 11 8.24 4.18 -16.62
N GLY A 12 7.61 5.37 -16.64
CA GLY A 12 8.24 6.67 -16.91
C GLY A 12 9.47 7.00 -16.06
N PRO A 13 9.37 7.17 -14.72
CA PRO A 13 10.52 7.52 -13.89
C PRO A 13 11.65 6.48 -13.92
N LEU A 14 11.31 5.20 -14.08
CA LEU A 14 12.31 4.13 -14.20
C LEU A 14 13.08 4.22 -15.52
N ALA A 15 12.39 4.45 -16.64
CA ALA A 15 13.01 4.62 -17.94
C ALA A 15 13.91 5.86 -17.97
N LEU A 16 13.46 6.98 -17.39
CA LEU A 16 14.28 8.20 -17.24
C LEU A 16 15.54 7.94 -16.41
N GLY A 17 15.42 7.21 -15.30
CA GLY A 17 16.55 6.80 -14.47
C GLY A 17 17.57 5.94 -15.24
N ILE A 18 17.10 4.92 -15.97
CA ILE A 18 17.96 4.04 -16.77
C ILE A 18 18.69 4.82 -17.86
N LEU A 19 17.98 5.70 -18.58
CA LEU A 19 18.58 6.54 -19.64
C LEU A 19 19.63 7.50 -19.06
N SER A 20 19.36 8.13 -17.92
CA SER A 20 20.34 9.00 -17.24
C SER A 20 21.57 8.25 -16.74
N GLY A 21 21.40 7.02 -16.24
CA GLY A 21 22.51 6.17 -15.79
C GLY A 21 23.40 5.72 -16.95
N LEU A 22 22.81 5.34 -18.08
CA LEU A 22 23.57 4.99 -19.29
C LEU A 22 24.33 6.19 -19.86
N ALA A 23 23.75 7.39 -19.82
CA ALA A 23 24.42 8.62 -20.23
C ALA A 23 25.64 8.93 -19.34
N LEU A 24 25.52 8.80 -18.01
CA LEU A 24 26.64 8.98 -17.10
C LEU A 24 27.75 7.95 -17.31
N ALA A 25 27.40 6.68 -17.53
CA ALA A 25 28.37 5.64 -17.84
C ALA A 25 29.12 5.96 -19.14
N TYR A 26 28.39 6.35 -20.19
CA TYR A 26 29.01 6.73 -21.47
C TYR A 26 29.98 7.91 -21.31
N VAL A 27 29.59 8.94 -20.56
CA VAL A 27 30.46 10.09 -20.28
C VAL A 27 31.71 9.64 -19.53
N PHE A 28 31.57 8.88 -18.44
CA PHE A 28 32.70 8.47 -17.62
C PHE A 28 33.72 7.59 -18.36
N TYR A 29 33.26 6.71 -19.26
CA TYR A 29 34.13 5.75 -19.97
C TYR A 29 34.60 6.21 -21.36
N CYS A 30 33.84 7.06 -22.06
CA CYS A 30 34.14 7.44 -23.44
C CYS A 30 34.33 8.95 -23.67
N SER A 31 33.84 9.85 -22.80
CA SER A 31 33.95 11.29 -23.03
C SER A 31 34.09 12.12 -21.75
N TRP A 32 35.24 12.77 -21.51
CA TRP A 32 35.44 13.67 -20.36
C TRP A 32 34.76 15.04 -20.55
N ASN A 33 33.44 15.07 -20.74
CA ASN A 33 32.64 16.29 -20.87
C ASN A 33 31.81 16.57 -19.61
N VAL A 34 32.18 17.62 -18.88
CA VAL A 34 31.59 17.97 -17.58
C VAL A 34 30.14 18.42 -17.70
N GLU A 35 29.75 19.12 -18.77
CA GLU A 35 28.36 19.57 -18.97
C GLU A 35 27.37 18.41 -19.12
N LEU A 36 27.75 17.38 -19.88
CA LEU A 36 26.96 16.17 -20.06
C LEU A 36 26.85 15.34 -18.77
N LEU A 37 27.88 15.37 -17.91
CA LEU A 37 27.84 14.75 -16.60
C LEU A 37 26.78 15.42 -15.71
N TYR A 38 26.74 16.76 -15.66
CA TYR A 38 25.73 17.48 -14.89
C TYR A 38 24.31 17.28 -15.41
N ALA A 39 24.12 17.22 -16.74
CA ALA A 39 22.81 16.90 -17.33
C ALA A 39 22.30 15.51 -16.91
N GLY A 40 23.19 14.51 -16.86
CA GLY A 40 22.86 13.16 -16.39
C GLY A 40 22.46 13.12 -14.91
N LEU A 41 23.20 13.83 -14.05
CA LEU A 41 22.87 13.93 -12.61
C LEU A 41 21.53 14.64 -12.37
N PHE A 42 21.28 15.74 -13.10
CA PHE A 42 20.00 16.45 -13.01
C PHE A 42 18.83 15.57 -13.46
N GLY A 43 19.03 14.73 -14.48
CA GLY A 43 18.06 13.72 -14.92
C GLY A 43 17.67 12.71 -13.82
N ILE A 44 18.61 12.28 -12.99
CA ILE A 44 18.33 11.37 -11.86
C ILE A 44 17.51 12.08 -10.77
N VAL A 45 17.85 13.34 -10.48
CA VAL A 45 17.11 14.15 -9.49
C VAL A 45 15.68 14.38 -9.97
N ILE A 46 15.49 14.75 -11.24
CA ILE A 46 14.15 14.90 -11.84
C ILE A 46 13.38 13.58 -11.79
N ALA A 47 13.99 12.46 -12.16
CA ALA A 47 13.34 11.15 -12.11
C ALA A 47 12.91 10.78 -10.68
N SER A 48 13.71 11.13 -9.67
CA SER A 48 13.43 10.89 -8.27
C SER A 48 12.28 11.76 -7.75
N VAL A 49 12.27 13.05 -8.09
CA VAL A 49 11.17 13.98 -7.77
C VAL A 49 9.88 13.55 -8.45
N TRP A 50 9.95 13.17 -9.73
CA TRP A 50 8.79 12.66 -10.48
C TRP A 50 8.24 11.39 -9.84
N ASN A 51 9.10 10.44 -9.47
CA ASN A 51 8.70 9.22 -8.77
C ASN A 51 8.05 9.51 -7.41
N TRP A 52 8.60 10.45 -6.64
CA TRP A 52 8.06 10.88 -5.35
C TRP A 52 6.71 11.58 -5.47
N SER A 53 6.57 12.57 -6.35
CA SER A 53 5.30 13.27 -6.60
C SER A 53 4.22 12.31 -7.09
N CYS A 54 4.61 11.37 -7.94
CA CYS A 54 3.75 10.28 -8.35
C CYS A 54 3.28 9.45 -7.16
N SER A 55 4.22 8.98 -6.31
CA SER A 55 3.91 8.16 -5.13
C SER A 55 3.05 8.88 -4.10
N ARG A 56 3.12 10.21 -4.02
CA ARG A 56 2.39 11.01 -3.02
C ARG A 56 0.88 11.13 -3.33
N GLY A 57 0.48 10.96 -4.59
CA GLY A 57 -0.93 11.09 -5.02
C GLY A 57 -1.85 9.91 -4.69
N ASN A 58 -1.45 8.98 -3.82
CA ASN A 58 -2.24 7.78 -3.48
C ASN A 58 -2.43 7.59 -1.97
N ALA A 59 -2.42 8.69 -1.21
CA ALA A 59 -2.81 8.66 0.20
C ALA A 59 -4.34 8.75 0.28
N GLN A 60 -5.02 7.61 0.11
CA GLN A 60 -6.46 7.51 0.36
C GLN A 60 -6.68 7.49 1.89
N GLU A 61 -7.52 8.37 2.43
CA GLU A 61 -7.96 8.24 3.82
C GLU A 61 -8.85 6.99 3.94
N PRO A 62 -8.54 6.05 4.86
CA PRO A 62 -9.37 4.87 5.03
C PRO A 62 -10.72 5.25 5.66
N LEU A 63 -11.77 4.54 5.28
CA LEU A 63 -13.05 4.54 5.99
C LEU A 63 -12.89 3.68 7.25
N LEU A 64 -13.01 4.31 8.42
CA LEU A 64 -12.93 3.62 9.73
C LEU A 64 -14.28 3.03 10.16
N GLN A 65 -15.41 3.53 9.65
CA GLN A 65 -16.73 3.00 10.00
C GLN A 65 -16.99 1.69 9.27
N SER A 66 -17.33 0.65 10.05
CA SER A 66 -17.69 -0.65 9.51
C SER A 66 -18.79 -1.30 10.34
N ILE A 67 -19.71 -1.98 9.65
CA ILE A 67 -20.80 -2.70 10.30
C ILE A 67 -20.37 -4.15 10.42
N VAL A 68 -20.24 -4.66 11.64
CA VAL A 68 -19.91 -6.06 11.93
C VAL A 68 -21.21 -6.84 12.15
N THR A 69 -21.42 -7.87 11.33
CA THR A 69 -22.59 -8.74 11.45
C THR A 69 -22.22 -10.05 12.14
N CYS A 70 -22.87 -10.35 13.26
CA CYS A 70 -22.64 -11.59 14.00
C CYS A 70 -23.29 -12.78 13.28
N PRO A 71 -22.54 -13.84 12.94
CA PRO A 71 -23.08 -15.01 12.23
C PRO A 71 -23.98 -15.91 13.10
N LYS A 72 -23.94 -15.78 14.44
CA LYS A 72 -24.76 -16.59 15.35
C LYS A 72 -26.16 -16.02 15.60
N CYS A 73 -26.27 -14.71 15.78
CA CYS A 73 -27.54 -14.06 16.13
C CYS A 73 -28.06 -13.07 15.07
N GLY A 74 -27.28 -12.78 14.03
CA GLY A 74 -27.66 -11.81 12.98
C GLY A 74 -27.58 -10.34 13.42
N HIS A 75 -27.14 -10.06 14.66
CA HIS A 75 -27.02 -8.69 15.15
C HIS A 75 -25.93 -7.94 14.39
N CYS A 76 -26.25 -6.71 13.97
CA CYS A 76 -25.33 -5.81 13.27
C CYS A 76 -24.94 -4.69 14.23
N THR A 77 -23.64 -4.48 14.41
CA THR A 77 -23.11 -3.40 15.26
C THR A 77 -22.19 -2.53 14.42
N GLU A 78 -22.40 -1.22 14.49
CA GLU A 78 -21.51 -0.25 13.86
C GLU A 78 -20.32 0.02 14.80
N GLU A 79 -19.12 -0.27 14.33
CA GLU A 79 -17.89 -0.14 15.11
C GLU A 79 -16.85 0.65 14.31
N MET A 80 -16.09 1.48 15.04
CA MET A 80 -14.97 2.23 14.46
C MET A 80 -13.72 1.35 14.47
N MET A 81 -13.20 1.03 13.29
CA MET A 81 -11.97 0.27 13.15
C MET A 81 -10.77 1.06 13.69
N PRO A 82 -9.94 0.46 14.55
CA PRO A 82 -8.67 1.06 14.92
C PRO A 82 -7.71 1.08 13.71
N THR A 83 -7.05 2.21 13.48
CA THR A 83 -6.05 2.36 12.40
C THR A 83 -4.70 1.72 12.74
N ASN A 84 -4.45 1.44 14.02
CA ASN A 84 -3.13 1.05 14.52
C ASN A 84 -3.01 -0.45 14.83
N ALA A 85 -4.08 -1.24 14.70
CA ALA A 85 -4.06 -2.67 15.03
C ALA A 85 -5.18 -3.46 14.34
N CYS A 86 -4.93 -4.76 14.09
CA CYS A 86 -5.93 -5.69 13.59
C CYS A 86 -6.71 -6.33 14.75
N VAL A 87 -8.04 -6.22 14.75
CA VAL A 87 -8.91 -6.84 15.77
C VAL A 87 -9.14 -8.31 15.43
N PHE A 88 -8.53 -9.22 16.20
CA PHE A 88 -8.65 -10.67 16.02
C PHE A 88 -9.82 -11.27 16.81
N PHE A 89 -10.14 -10.68 17.97
CA PHE A 89 -11.22 -11.13 18.82
C PHE A 89 -12.25 -10.01 18.93
N PHE A 90 -13.49 -10.33 18.61
CA PHE A 90 -14.62 -9.41 18.79
C PHE A 90 -15.70 -10.11 19.58
N GLU A 91 -16.20 -9.46 20.62
CA GLU A 91 -17.27 -9.99 21.45
C GLU A 91 -18.59 -9.34 21.00
N CYS A 92 -19.56 -10.15 20.59
CA CYS A 92 -20.83 -9.61 20.14
C CYS A 92 -21.62 -9.03 21.33
N PRO A 93 -22.07 -7.76 21.28
CA PRO A 93 -22.79 -7.14 22.40
C PRO A 93 -24.17 -7.75 22.65
N ALA A 94 -24.76 -8.42 21.66
CA ALA A 94 -26.09 -9.02 21.78
C ALA A 94 -26.07 -10.44 22.37
N CYS A 95 -25.08 -11.26 22.03
CA CYS A 95 -25.04 -12.68 22.44
C CYS A 95 -23.80 -13.07 23.26
N GLY A 96 -22.82 -12.19 23.44
CA GLY A 96 -21.58 -12.46 24.18
C GLY A 96 -20.62 -13.43 23.49
N GLU A 97 -20.92 -13.85 22.26
CA GLU A 97 -20.06 -14.78 21.53
C GLU A 97 -18.76 -14.08 21.09
N LYS A 98 -17.62 -14.75 21.33
CA LYS A 98 -16.31 -14.32 20.84
C LYS A 98 -16.08 -14.81 19.42
N LEU A 99 -16.19 -13.89 18.46
CA LEU A 99 -15.93 -14.13 17.05
C LEU A 99 -14.42 -14.14 16.77
N LYS A 100 -14.00 -15.07 15.92
CA LYS A 100 -12.67 -15.17 15.34
C LYS A 100 -12.75 -15.03 13.82
N PRO A 101 -11.75 -14.41 13.16
CA PRO A 101 -11.70 -14.32 11.72
C PRO A 101 -11.71 -15.71 11.06
N LYS A 102 -12.25 -15.76 9.83
CA LYS A 102 -12.24 -16.95 9.00
C LYS A 102 -10.81 -17.24 8.52
N ARG A 103 -10.55 -18.52 8.21
CA ARG A 103 -9.25 -18.93 7.64
C ARG A 103 -9.03 -18.23 6.31
N GLY A 104 -7.97 -17.40 6.24
CA GLY A 104 -7.63 -16.62 5.05
C GLY A 104 -7.81 -15.11 5.21
N ASP A 105 -8.52 -14.66 6.24
CA ASP A 105 -8.75 -13.24 6.54
C ASP A 105 -7.86 -12.75 7.70
N CYS A 106 -7.50 -11.46 7.68
CA CYS A 106 -6.56 -10.89 8.65
C CYS A 106 -7.21 -10.35 9.94
N CYS A 107 -8.50 -10.04 9.95
CA CYS A 107 -9.22 -9.52 11.12
C CYS A 107 -10.73 -9.81 11.04
N VAL A 108 -11.44 -9.67 12.17
CA VAL A 108 -12.90 -9.87 12.25
C VAL A 108 -13.65 -9.03 11.21
N PHE A 109 -13.20 -7.80 10.98
CA PHE A 109 -13.81 -6.91 10.00
C PHE A 109 -13.66 -7.38 8.55
N CYS A 110 -12.58 -8.07 8.19
CA CYS A 110 -12.45 -8.64 6.85
C CYS A 110 -13.39 -9.84 6.64
N SER A 111 -13.70 -10.58 7.72
CA SER A 111 -14.54 -11.77 7.65
C SER A 111 -16.04 -11.51 7.77
N TYR A 112 -16.42 -10.50 8.56
CA TYR A 112 -17.79 -10.22 8.98
C TYR A 112 -18.18 -8.73 8.88
N GLY A 113 -17.25 -7.87 8.48
CA GLY A 113 -17.49 -6.43 8.31
C GLY A 113 -17.96 -6.07 6.91
N SER A 114 -18.67 -4.94 6.80
CA SER A 114 -19.09 -4.38 5.49
C SER A 114 -17.93 -3.76 4.70
N VAL A 115 -16.93 -3.21 5.39
CA VAL A 115 -15.77 -2.52 4.81
C VAL A 115 -14.50 -3.27 5.21
N PRO A 116 -13.51 -3.47 4.30
CA PRO A 116 -12.26 -4.16 4.62
C PRO A 116 -11.34 -3.33 5.53
N CYS A 117 -10.31 -3.94 6.11
CA CYS A 117 -9.41 -3.24 7.02
C CYS A 117 -8.61 -2.09 6.35
N PRO A 118 -8.18 -1.07 7.13
CA PRO A 118 -7.48 0.09 6.57
C PRO A 118 -6.27 -0.25 5.67
N PRO A 119 -5.42 -1.24 5.98
CA PRO A 119 -4.32 -1.65 5.11
C PRO A 119 -4.75 -2.06 3.69
N ILE A 120 -5.91 -2.74 3.57
CA ILE A 120 -6.43 -3.17 2.28
C ILE A 120 -6.96 -1.95 1.48
N GLN A 121 -7.56 -0.98 2.18
CA GLN A 121 -8.10 0.23 1.55
C GLN A 121 -7.02 1.16 1.02
N THR A 122 -5.93 1.34 1.78
CA THR A 122 -4.80 2.21 1.40
C THR A 122 -3.81 1.53 0.46
N GLY A 123 -4.05 0.27 0.09
CA GLY A 123 -3.14 -0.52 -0.76
C GLY A 123 -1.83 -0.90 -0.08
N SER A 124 -1.61 -0.50 1.18
CA SER A 124 -0.51 -1.01 1.98
C SER A 124 -0.89 -2.40 2.49
N ARG A 125 -0.45 -3.47 1.82
CA ARG A 125 -0.38 -4.80 2.45
C ARG A 125 0.66 -4.79 3.58
N SER A 126 0.44 -3.99 4.63
CA SER A 126 1.14 -4.13 5.89
C SER A 126 0.61 -5.43 6.50
N VAL A 127 1.46 -6.45 6.46
CA VAL A 127 1.27 -7.75 7.08
C VAL A 127 0.96 -7.52 8.56
N CYS A 128 -0.33 -7.58 8.93
CA CYS A 128 -0.71 -7.88 10.30
C CYS A 128 -0.45 -9.38 10.49
N GLY A 129 0.60 -9.74 11.22
CA GLY A 129 0.83 -11.09 11.74
C GLY A 129 2.19 -11.69 11.36
N ALA A 130 3.17 -11.46 12.22
CA ALA A 130 4.06 -12.52 12.68
C ALA A 130 3.59 -12.92 14.09
#